data_AF-A0A2U2RP44-F1
#
_entry.id   AF-A0A2U2RP44-F1
#
_cell.length_a   1.000
_cell.length_b   1.000
_cell.length_c   1.000
_cell.angle_alpha   90.00
_cell.angle_beta   90.00
_cell.angle_gamma   90.00
#
_symmetry.space_group_name_H-M   'P 1'
#
loop_
_entity.id
_entity.type
_entity.pdbx_description
1 polymer ?
#
loop_
_entity_poly.entity_id
_entity_poly.type
_entity_poly.pdbx_seq_one_letter_code
_entity_poly.pdbx_strand_id
1 'polypeptide(L)'
;MPPMEPRDADVRPFTAPVRRHLAGAALAGAGALVLASAGPAGAEDRQTDGGSALPVLHPDEDWSRMLARSPRVQLVPGAVYTLAAPVHLPDGARIQGNGAVLTTADTTSGALVVDGARDVTISDVRCLGEGAGSADPGRIDVPFARDHVAVRIDRSSNVRVLDCDLIGWRGAGIVLTGSTEDDYFSYGNHIAGCRFARCYLGLSAADRAEFSQLERCFFTACRLAVWQSAGNWTLSGCIMVGCHGSYYSIAASSPYGEADSDNWNHGTLVGCTMNHANSGAKETWSAHLEMPIGG
;
A
#
# COMPACT_ATOMS: atom_id res chain seq x y z
N MET A 1 4.69 -30.15 -40.94
CA MET A 1 4.28 -29.88 -39.55
C MET A 1 3.02 -30.68 -39.29
N PRO A 2 2.96 -31.53 -38.25
CA PRO A 2 1.73 -32.24 -37.92
C PRO A 2 0.73 -31.28 -37.25
N PRO A 3 -0.58 -31.47 -37.44
CA PRO A 3 -1.60 -30.63 -36.82
C PRO A 3 -1.72 -30.95 -35.32
N MET A 4 -1.75 -29.91 -34.47
CA MET A 4 -2.06 -30.03 -33.05
C MET A 4 -3.56 -30.25 -32.85
N GLU A 5 -3.92 -31.34 -32.18
CA GLU A 5 -5.27 -31.57 -31.64
C GLU A 5 -5.57 -30.63 -30.45
N PRO A 6 -6.82 -30.18 -30.29
CA PRO A 6 -7.24 -29.37 -29.15
C PRO A 6 -7.31 -30.23 -27.88
N ARG A 7 -6.66 -29.77 -26.80
CA ARG A 7 -6.81 -30.37 -25.47
C ARG A 7 -7.99 -29.74 -24.75
N ASP A 8 -8.94 -30.58 -24.38
CA ASP A 8 -10.07 -30.24 -23.52
C ASP A 8 -9.60 -29.66 -22.18
N ALA A 9 -10.12 -28.48 -21.85
CA ALA A 9 -9.87 -27.78 -20.60
C ALA A 9 -10.76 -28.36 -19.49
N ASP A 10 -10.15 -29.19 -18.64
CA ASP A 10 -10.77 -29.73 -17.44
C ASP A 10 -10.86 -28.62 -16.37
N VAL A 11 -11.97 -27.89 -16.35
CA VAL A 11 -12.25 -26.81 -15.39
C VAL A 11 -12.63 -27.43 -14.05
N ARG A 12 -11.69 -27.45 -13.09
CA ARG A 12 -12.01 -27.68 -11.68
C ARG A 12 -12.26 -26.35 -10.96
N PRO A 13 -13.31 -26.26 -10.11
CA PRO A 13 -13.59 -25.05 -9.35
C PRO A 13 -12.52 -24.79 -8.29
N PHE A 14 -12.03 -23.55 -8.25
CA PHE A 14 -11.16 -23.03 -7.20
C PHE A 14 -11.95 -22.90 -5.88
N THR A 15 -11.68 -23.77 -4.92
CA THR A 15 -12.10 -23.56 -3.52
C THR A 15 -11.12 -22.64 -2.82
N ALA A 16 -11.62 -21.53 -2.27
CA ALA A 16 -10.84 -20.58 -1.48
C ALA A 16 -10.20 -21.24 -0.24
N PRO A 17 -8.96 -20.87 0.15
CA PRO A 17 -8.35 -21.42 1.35
C PRO A 17 -8.98 -20.82 2.61
N VAL A 18 -9.58 -21.69 3.42
CA VAL A 18 -10.00 -21.40 4.80
C VAL A 18 -8.74 -21.18 5.65
N ARG A 19 -8.57 -19.96 6.19
CA ARG A 19 -7.54 -19.67 7.21
C ARG A 19 -7.89 -20.44 8.49
N ARG A 20 -7.12 -21.49 8.80
CA ARG A 20 -7.12 -22.12 10.12
C ARG A 20 -6.18 -21.34 11.05
N HIS A 21 -6.75 -20.80 12.13
CA HIS A 21 -5.97 -20.34 13.28
C HIS A 21 -5.29 -21.54 13.94
N LEU A 22 -3.96 -21.54 14.00
CA LEU A 22 -3.21 -22.43 14.86
C LEU A 22 -2.84 -21.67 16.14
N ALA A 23 -3.52 -22.04 17.21
CA ALA A 23 -3.15 -21.69 18.57
C ALA A 23 -2.08 -22.65 19.09
N GLY A 24 -1.06 -22.10 19.73
CA GLY A 24 -0.35 -22.71 20.86
C GLY A 24 0.70 -23.78 20.58
N ALA A 25 1.95 -23.46 20.92
CA ALA A 25 2.80 -24.34 21.73
C ALA A 25 3.84 -23.49 22.47
N ALA A 26 3.67 -23.41 23.80
CA ALA A 26 4.65 -22.89 24.72
C ALA A 26 5.81 -23.87 24.88
N LEU A 27 7.05 -23.39 24.90
CA LEU A 27 8.16 -24.11 25.51
C LEU A 27 8.76 -23.23 26.61
N ALA A 28 8.66 -23.75 27.83
CA ALA A 28 9.34 -23.24 29.01
C ALA A 28 10.83 -23.62 28.94
N GLY A 29 11.69 -22.66 29.23
CA GLY A 29 13.12 -22.86 29.44
C GLY A 29 13.59 -21.97 30.58
N ALA A 30 13.74 -22.57 31.76
CA ALA A 30 14.23 -21.92 32.97
C ALA A 30 15.74 -21.62 32.86
N GLY A 31 16.13 -20.42 33.26
CA GLY A 31 17.53 -20.01 33.41
C GLY A 31 17.62 -18.83 34.36
N ALA A 32 17.81 -19.12 35.65
CA ALA A 32 18.01 -18.15 36.70
C ALA A 32 19.41 -17.51 36.59
N LEU A 33 19.49 -16.19 36.65
CA LEU A 33 20.68 -15.46 37.10
C LEU A 33 20.21 -14.18 37.79
N VAL A 34 20.35 -14.18 39.12
CA VAL A 34 20.17 -13.05 40.02
C VAL A 34 21.40 -12.17 39.92
N LEU A 35 21.22 -10.89 39.61
CA LEU A 35 22.16 -9.83 40.00
C LEU A 35 21.36 -8.56 40.31
N ALA A 36 21.47 -8.14 41.57
CA ALA A 36 20.83 -6.96 42.11
C ALA A 36 21.50 -5.68 41.58
N SER A 37 20.69 -4.67 41.27
CA SER A 37 21.13 -3.28 41.29
C SER A 37 19.99 -2.37 41.73
N ALA A 38 20.37 -1.41 42.56
CA ALA A 38 19.52 -0.51 43.32
C ALA A 38 18.67 0.39 42.42
N GLY A 39 17.43 0.67 42.85
CA GLY A 39 16.59 1.67 42.23
C GLY A 39 17.00 3.10 42.60
N PRO A 40 16.58 4.07 41.80
CA PRO A 40 16.15 5.36 42.28
C PRO A 40 14.64 5.52 42.14
N ALA A 41 14.11 6.31 43.08
CA ALA A 41 12.73 6.69 43.24
C ALA A 41 12.19 7.52 42.07
N GLY A 42 10.86 7.52 41.93
CA GLY A 42 10.12 8.54 41.19
C GLY A 42 9.68 8.15 39.79
N ALA A 43 9.06 6.98 39.62
CA ALA A 43 8.12 6.79 38.52
C ALA A 43 6.77 7.31 39.02
N GLU A 44 6.48 8.57 38.70
CA GLU A 44 5.12 9.09 38.74
C GLU A 44 4.23 8.13 37.94
N ASP A 45 3.13 7.82 38.60
CA ASP A 45 2.01 7.02 38.18
C ASP A 45 1.54 7.50 36.81
N ARG A 46 2.10 6.95 35.72
CA ARG A 46 1.46 6.99 34.40
C ARG A 46 0.25 6.08 34.50
N GLN A 47 -0.80 6.70 35.02
CA GLN A 47 -2.19 6.38 34.82
C GLN A 47 -2.32 5.67 33.48
N THR A 48 -2.57 4.37 33.55
CA THR A 48 -3.04 3.57 32.44
C THR A 48 -4.36 4.19 32.01
N ASP A 49 -4.30 5.11 31.04
CA ASP A 49 -5.49 5.66 30.40
C ASP A 49 -6.32 4.48 29.91
N GLY A 50 -7.44 4.26 30.59
CA GLY A 50 -8.43 3.25 30.25
C GLY A 50 -8.79 3.41 28.78
N GLY A 51 -8.85 2.28 28.07
CA GLY A 51 -9.06 2.20 26.63
C GLY A 51 -10.29 2.96 26.15
N SER A 52 -10.13 4.26 25.90
CA SER A 52 -11.08 5.06 25.16
C SER A 52 -11.05 4.52 23.73
N ALA A 53 -12.14 3.86 23.34
CA ALA A 53 -12.33 3.40 21.98
C ALA A 53 -12.15 4.59 21.02
N LEU A 54 -11.45 4.38 19.90
CA LEU A 54 -11.29 5.42 18.88
C LEU A 54 -12.68 5.95 18.48
N PRO A 55 -12.86 7.27 18.29
CA PRO A 55 -14.08 7.81 17.69
C PRO A 55 -14.40 7.08 16.39
N VAL A 56 -15.66 6.70 16.22
CA VAL A 56 -16.13 6.02 15.01
C VAL A 56 -16.58 7.09 14.02
N LEU A 57 -16.03 7.06 12.82
CA LEU A 57 -16.44 7.92 11.71
C LEU A 57 -17.47 7.16 10.87
N HIS A 58 -18.70 7.67 10.77
CA HIS A 58 -19.76 7.07 9.96
C HIS A 58 -19.68 7.50 8.49
N PRO A 59 -20.22 6.73 7.52
CA PRO A 59 -20.13 7.03 6.09
C PRO A 59 -20.64 8.42 5.67
N ASP A 60 -21.66 8.94 6.35
CA ASP A 60 -22.29 10.22 6.02
C ASP A 60 -21.64 11.41 6.74
N GLU A 61 -20.59 11.17 7.53
CA GLU A 61 -19.90 12.21 8.29
C GLU A 61 -18.78 12.88 7.48
N ASP A 62 -18.56 14.16 7.75
CA ASP A 62 -17.48 14.94 7.17
C ASP A 62 -16.12 14.53 7.78
N TRP A 63 -15.29 13.89 6.96
CA TRP A 63 -13.94 13.44 7.34
C TRP A 63 -13.06 14.59 7.84
N SER A 64 -13.04 15.72 7.14
CA SER A 64 -12.19 16.87 7.49
C SER A 64 -12.59 17.42 8.86
N ARG A 65 -13.90 17.56 9.10
CA ARG A 65 -14.42 18.00 10.40
C ARG A 65 -14.11 16.99 11.50
N MET A 66 -14.19 15.70 11.23
CA MET A 66 -13.85 14.66 12.20
C MET A 66 -12.36 14.68 12.54
N LEU A 67 -11.49 14.64 11.53
CA LEU A 67 -10.04 14.59 11.71
C LEU A 67 -9.46 15.85 12.37
N ALA A 68 -10.10 17.01 12.16
CA ALA A 68 -9.76 18.24 12.88
C ALA A 68 -10.08 18.16 14.39
N ARG A 69 -11.07 17.36 14.79
CA ARG A 69 -11.44 17.16 16.21
C ARG A 69 -10.70 16.01 16.85
N SER A 70 -10.48 14.93 16.09
CA SER A 70 -9.73 13.77 16.53
C SER A 70 -8.98 13.18 15.33
N PRO A 71 -7.64 13.31 15.26
CA PRO A 71 -6.86 12.78 14.15
C PRO A 71 -6.88 11.24 14.12
N ARG A 72 -7.35 10.60 15.18
CA ARG A 72 -7.33 9.15 15.35
C ARG A 72 -8.76 8.62 15.38
N VAL A 73 -9.16 7.92 14.33
CA VAL A 73 -10.52 7.42 14.14
C VAL A 73 -10.52 5.94 13.77
N GLN A 74 -11.67 5.30 13.97
CA GLN A 74 -11.98 4.02 13.35
C GLN A 74 -13.16 4.15 12.40
N LEU A 75 -13.16 3.37 11.33
CA LEU A 75 -14.28 3.27 10.41
C LEU A 75 -15.27 2.21 10.90
N VAL A 76 -16.53 2.37 10.50
CA VAL A 76 -17.58 1.39 10.73
C VAL A 76 -17.18 0.08 10.02
N PRO A 77 -17.09 -1.06 10.73
CA PRO A 77 -16.60 -2.30 10.16
C PRO A 77 -17.33 -2.69 8.87
N GLY A 78 -16.56 -2.89 7.79
CA GLY A 78 -17.07 -3.29 6.48
C GLY A 78 -17.97 -2.27 5.76
N ALA A 79 -18.19 -1.07 6.31
CA ALA A 79 -19.01 -0.04 5.68
C ALA A 79 -18.34 0.52 4.43
N VAL A 80 -19.15 1.06 3.52
CA VAL A 80 -18.67 1.70 2.28
C VAL A 80 -18.71 3.21 2.43
N TYR A 81 -17.58 3.86 2.17
CA TYR A 81 -17.42 5.31 2.14
C TYR A 81 -17.14 5.72 0.69
N THR A 82 -18.04 6.48 0.11
CA THR A 82 -17.85 7.05 -1.23
C THR A 82 -17.34 8.47 -1.09
N LEU A 83 -16.08 8.67 -1.43
CA LEU A 83 -15.39 9.95 -1.30
C LEU A 83 -15.67 10.81 -2.53
N ALA A 84 -16.27 11.97 -2.30
CA ALA A 84 -16.52 12.98 -3.33
C ALA A 84 -15.26 13.78 -3.70
N ALA A 85 -14.25 13.79 -2.82
CA ALA A 85 -12.95 14.40 -3.00
C ALA A 85 -11.91 13.65 -2.15
N PRO A 86 -10.60 13.82 -2.43
CA PRO A 86 -9.56 13.21 -1.63
C PRO A 86 -9.60 13.70 -0.17
N VAL A 87 -9.40 12.79 0.78
CA VAL A 87 -9.33 13.10 2.20
C VAL A 87 -7.89 13.37 2.60
N HIS A 88 -7.63 14.56 3.11
CA HIS A 88 -6.33 14.95 3.65
C HIS A 88 -6.17 14.47 5.11
N LEU A 89 -5.08 13.75 5.38
CA LEU A 89 -4.76 13.22 6.69
C LEU A 89 -3.71 14.13 7.37
N PRO A 90 -4.01 14.69 8.56
CA PRO A 90 -3.09 15.56 9.28
C PRO A 90 -1.99 14.79 10.04
N ASP A 91 -1.08 15.52 10.68
CA ASP A 91 -0.08 14.95 11.59
C ASP A 91 -0.71 14.05 12.66
N GLY A 92 -0.07 12.91 12.90
CA GLY A 92 -0.51 11.91 13.88
C GLY A 92 -1.83 11.22 13.51
N ALA A 93 -2.31 11.37 12.27
CA ALA A 93 -3.55 10.75 11.85
C ALA A 93 -3.49 9.22 11.97
N ARG A 94 -4.54 8.61 12.50
CA ARG A 94 -4.68 7.16 12.56
C ARG A 94 -6.04 6.74 12.06
N ILE A 95 -6.08 6.01 10.96
CA ILE A 95 -7.27 5.38 10.41
C ILE A 95 -7.22 3.87 10.70
N GLN A 96 -8.09 3.42 11.59
CA GLN A 96 -8.38 2.00 11.78
C GLN A 96 -9.57 1.61 10.90
N GLY A 97 -9.32 0.91 9.80
CA GLY A 97 -10.33 0.66 8.77
C GLY A 97 -11.36 -0.41 9.11
N ASN A 98 -11.00 -1.42 9.91
CA ASN A 98 -11.91 -2.52 10.27
C ASN A 98 -12.55 -3.20 9.04
N GLY A 99 -11.78 -3.33 7.95
CA GLY A 99 -12.23 -3.87 6.67
C GLY A 99 -13.21 -2.97 5.89
N ALA A 100 -13.40 -1.71 6.30
CA ALA A 100 -14.21 -0.75 5.57
C ALA A 100 -13.68 -0.51 4.16
N VAL A 101 -14.60 -0.17 3.26
CA VAL A 101 -14.34 0.09 1.85
C VAL A 101 -14.31 1.59 1.61
N LEU A 102 -13.22 2.10 1.04
CA LEU A 102 -13.16 3.44 0.47
C LEU A 102 -13.25 3.34 -1.05
N THR A 103 -14.13 4.13 -1.65
CA THR A 103 -14.26 4.28 -3.10
C THR A 103 -14.36 5.75 -3.46
N THR A 104 -14.08 6.11 -4.71
CA THR A 104 -14.15 7.47 -5.21
C THR A 104 -15.37 7.64 -6.11
N ALA A 105 -15.98 8.84 -6.09
CA ALA A 105 -17.15 9.13 -6.92
C ALA A 105 -16.85 9.08 -8.44
N ASP A 106 -15.59 9.30 -8.82
CA ASP A 106 -15.10 9.26 -10.19
C ASP A 106 -13.67 8.73 -10.29
N THR A 107 -13.11 8.75 -11.50
CA THR A 107 -11.75 8.31 -11.81
C THR A 107 -10.77 9.46 -12.04
N THR A 108 -11.15 10.67 -11.63
CA THR A 108 -10.32 11.88 -11.73
C THR A 108 -9.69 12.28 -10.40
N SER A 109 -10.16 11.70 -9.30
CA SER A 109 -9.73 12.02 -7.94
C SER A 109 -9.20 10.80 -7.19
N GLY A 110 -8.23 11.00 -6.29
CA GLY A 110 -7.73 9.97 -5.38
C GLY A 110 -8.60 9.78 -4.13
N ALA A 111 -8.24 8.82 -3.28
CA ALA A 111 -8.93 8.59 -2.00
C ALA A 111 -8.29 9.34 -0.83
N LEU A 112 -7.03 9.02 -0.48
CA LEU A 112 -6.34 9.57 0.68
C LEU A 112 -5.09 10.36 0.28
N VAL A 113 -4.86 11.48 0.95
CA VAL A 113 -3.68 12.34 0.76
C VAL A 113 -3.01 12.59 2.10
N VAL A 114 -1.70 12.35 2.14
CA VAL A 114 -0.81 12.73 3.25
C VAL A 114 0.21 13.68 2.65
N ASP A 115 0.15 14.96 3.02
CA ASP A 115 0.94 16.02 2.40
C ASP A 115 1.66 16.82 3.48
N GLY A 116 2.99 16.75 3.48
CA GLY A 116 3.85 17.38 4.49
C GLY A 116 3.65 16.86 5.92
N ALA A 117 2.89 15.77 6.09
CA ALA A 117 2.45 15.29 7.40
C ALA A 117 3.33 14.16 7.94
N ARG A 118 3.25 13.93 9.25
CA ARG A 118 4.09 12.98 9.98
C ARG A 118 3.28 12.02 10.85
N ASP A 119 3.86 10.86 11.13
CA ASP A 119 3.32 9.87 12.08
C ASP A 119 1.90 9.40 11.71
N VAL A 120 1.60 9.28 10.41
CA VAL A 120 0.30 8.86 9.90
C VAL A 120 0.23 7.34 9.80
N THR A 121 -0.86 6.73 10.25
CA THR A 121 -1.12 5.28 10.10
C THR A 121 -2.47 5.03 9.44
N ILE A 122 -2.47 4.31 8.33
CA ILE A 122 -3.66 3.79 7.65
C ILE A 122 -3.60 2.27 7.75
N SER A 123 -4.63 1.64 8.28
CA SER A 123 -4.62 0.19 8.53
C SER A 123 -5.96 -0.47 8.24
N ASP A 124 -5.94 -1.68 7.67
CA ASP A 124 -7.12 -2.53 7.47
C ASP A 124 -8.27 -1.84 6.69
N VAL A 125 -7.89 -1.13 5.62
CA VAL A 125 -8.83 -0.43 4.70
C VAL A 125 -8.81 -1.10 3.33
N ARG A 126 -9.95 -1.16 2.66
CA ARG A 126 -10.09 -1.63 1.29
C ARG A 126 -10.38 -0.46 0.35
N CYS A 127 -9.36 0.04 -0.32
CA CYS A 127 -9.45 1.12 -1.30
C CYS A 127 -9.75 0.57 -2.70
N LEU A 128 -10.97 0.78 -3.18
CA LEU A 128 -11.48 0.26 -4.45
C LEU A 128 -11.66 1.39 -5.49
N GLY A 129 -10.86 1.32 -6.56
CA GLY A 129 -10.92 2.20 -7.72
C GLY A 129 -11.94 1.74 -8.78
N GLU A 130 -11.65 1.97 -10.05
CA GLU A 130 -12.61 1.78 -11.15
C GLU A 130 -12.98 0.31 -11.33
N GLY A 131 -14.28 0.01 -11.29
CA GLY A 131 -14.83 -1.33 -11.54
C GLY A 131 -14.55 -2.33 -10.42
N ALA A 132 -13.81 -1.94 -9.38
CA ALA A 132 -13.55 -2.76 -8.21
C ALA A 132 -14.74 -2.75 -7.25
N GLY A 133 -15.05 -3.89 -6.62
CA GLY A 133 -16.17 -4.02 -5.67
C GLY A 133 -17.48 -4.52 -6.29
N SER A 134 -17.50 -4.76 -7.60
CA SER A 134 -18.57 -5.50 -8.29
C SER A 134 -18.22 -7.00 -8.37
N ALA A 135 -18.97 -7.81 -9.11
CA ALA A 135 -18.57 -9.19 -9.43
C ALA A 135 -17.22 -9.26 -10.19
N ASP A 136 -16.76 -8.12 -10.72
CA ASP A 136 -15.45 -7.95 -11.34
C ASP A 136 -14.40 -7.47 -10.30
N PRO A 137 -13.24 -8.14 -10.20
CA PRO A 137 -12.11 -7.70 -9.38
C PRO A 137 -11.45 -6.37 -9.81
N GLY A 138 -11.94 -5.70 -10.84
CA GLY A 138 -11.43 -4.42 -11.36
C GLY A 138 -10.94 -4.56 -12.80
N ARG A 139 -10.90 -3.44 -13.52
CA ARG A 139 -10.52 -3.44 -14.94
C ARG A 139 -9.00 -3.37 -15.12
N ILE A 140 -8.45 -4.24 -15.96
CA ILE A 140 -7.10 -4.06 -16.54
C ILE A 140 -7.24 -3.41 -17.92
N ASP A 141 -6.12 -3.05 -18.55
CA ASP A 141 -6.09 -2.42 -19.87
C ASP A 141 -6.91 -1.12 -19.90
N VAL A 142 -6.78 -0.34 -18.81
CA VAL A 142 -7.36 0.99 -18.67
C VAL A 142 -6.31 2.07 -18.88
N PRO A 143 -6.66 3.23 -19.46
CA PRO A 143 -5.72 4.32 -19.66
C PRO A 143 -5.27 4.92 -18.33
N PHE A 144 -4.00 5.28 -18.24
CA PHE A 144 -3.39 5.92 -17.08
C PHE A 144 -4.14 7.19 -16.68
N ALA A 145 -4.34 7.37 -15.37
CA ALA A 145 -4.89 8.60 -14.80
C ALA A 145 -4.08 8.99 -13.55
N ARG A 146 -3.17 9.97 -13.69
CA ARG A 146 -2.20 10.36 -12.65
C ARG A 146 -2.84 10.66 -11.30
N ASP A 147 -4.02 11.25 -11.28
CA ASP A 147 -4.67 11.65 -10.03
C ASP A 147 -5.59 10.59 -9.41
N HIS A 148 -5.83 9.48 -10.12
CA HIS A 148 -6.62 8.36 -9.61
C HIS A 148 -5.74 7.43 -8.76
N VAL A 149 -5.41 7.89 -7.55
CA VAL A 149 -4.49 7.23 -6.61
C VAL A 149 -5.20 6.90 -5.30
N ALA A 150 -4.97 5.69 -4.75
CA ALA A 150 -5.61 5.31 -3.49
C ALA A 150 -5.02 6.09 -2.31
N VAL A 151 -3.69 6.11 -2.19
CA VAL A 151 -2.98 6.85 -1.14
C VAL A 151 -1.83 7.61 -1.77
N ARG A 152 -1.90 8.94 -1.75
CA ARG A 152 -0.81 9.82 -2.15
C ARG A 152 -0.09 10.32 -0.89
N ILE A 153 1.22 10.12 -0.84
CA ILE A 153 2.10 10.51 0.26
C ILE A 153 3.13 11.46 -0.33
N ASP A 154 3.02 12.75 -0.04
CA ASP A 154 3.92 13.77 -0.55
C ASP A 154 4.69 14.42 0.58
N ARG A 155 6.02 14.49 0.45
CA ARG A 155 6.94 15.12 1.39
C ARG A 155 6.67 14.79 2.87
N SER A 156 6.29 13.54 3.13
CA SER A 156 5.78 13.07 4.43
C SER A 156 6.65 11.97 5.02
N SER A 157 6.73 11.91 6.35
CA SER A 157 7.58 10.97 7.07
C SER A 157 6.85 10.11 8.10
N ASN A 158 7.40 8.93 8.37
CA ASN A 158 6.82 7.92 9.26
C ASN A 158 5.35 7.59 8.92
N VAL A 159 5.02 7.56 7.63
CA VAL A 159 3.70 7.14 7.15
C VAL A 159 3.67 5.61 7.06
N ARG A 160 2.63 5.02 7.64
CA ARG A 160 2.44 3.57 7.72
C ARG A 160 1.16 3.18 7.00
N VAL A 161 1.26 2.33 5.97
CA VAL A 161 0.11 1.74 5.27
C VAL A 161 0.15 0.23 5.48
N LEU A 162 -0.77 -0.29 6.28
CA LEU A 162 -0.70 -1.64 6.83
C LEU A 162 -1.93 -2.45 6.48
N ASP A 163 -1.74 -3.67 5.97
CA ASP A 163 -2.81 -4.66 5.77
C ASP A 163 -4.01 -4.12 4.96
N CYS A 164 -3.74 -3.25 3.97
CA CYS A 164 -4.76 -2.64 3.12
C CYS A 164 -4.92 -3.39 1.79
N ASP A 165 -6.14 -3.38 1.24
CA ASP A 165 -6.41 -3.78 -0.14
C ASP A 165 -6.47 -2.53 -1.03
N LEU A 166 -5.69 -2.50 -2.11
CA LEU A 166 -5.68 -1.42 -3.10
C LEU A 166 -5.95 -2.02 -4.48
N ILE A 167 -7.15 -1.79 -5.02
CA ILE A 167 -7.64 -2.53 -6.17
C ILE A 167 -8.20 -1.60 -7.25
N GLY A 168 -7.77 -1.77 -8.50
CA GLY A 168 -8.38 -1.10 -9.67
C GLY A 168 -8.06 0.40 -9.81
N TRP A 169 -6.88 0.84 -9.36
CA TRP A 169 -6.48 2.24 -9.44
C TRP A 169 -5.78 2.55 -10.78
N ARG A 170 -6.31 3.50 -11.55
CA ARG A 170 -5.78 3.86 -12.87
C ARG A 170 -4.48 4.67 -12.83
N GLY A 171 -4.19 5.30 -11.70
CA GLY A 171 -2.91 5.93 -11.41
C GLY A 171 -2.00 4.95 -10.69
N ALA A 172 -2.13 4.90 -9.36
CA ALA A 172 -1.40 3.95 -8.54
C ALA A 172 -2.21 3.53 -7.30
N GLY A 173 -1.87 2.38 -6.72
CA GLY A 173 -2.30 2.06 -5.37
C GLY A 173 -1.72 3.08 -4.38
N ILE A 174 -0.39 3.17 -4.33
CA ILE A 174 0.31 4.14 -3.48
C ILE A 174 1.31 4.94 -4.33
N VAL A 175 1.36 6.24 -4.08
CA VAL A 175 2.43 7.14 -4.57
C VAL A 175 3.16 7.74 -3.38
N LEU A 176 4.49 7.73 -3.44
CA LEU A 176 5.36 8.46 -2.53
C LEU A 176 6.27 9.39 -3.33
N THR A 177 6.25 10.66 -2.99
CA THR A 177 7.12 11.70 -3.57
C THR A 177 7.82 12.47 -2.47
N GLY A 178 9.02 12.95 -2.77
CA GLY A 178 9.77 13.83 -1.89
C GLY A 178 10.39 14.99 -2.64
N SER A 179 11.10 15.86 -1.95
CA SER A 179 11.77 17.02 -2.56
C SER A 179 13.27 16.98 -2.35
N THR A 180 14.02 17.58 -3.28
CA THR A 180 15.45 17.84 -3.14
C THR A 180 15.77 18.77 -1.96
N GLU A 181 14.78 19.54 -1.49
CA GLU A 181 14.85 20.40 -0.31
C GLU A 181 14.77 19.62 1.02
N ASP A 182 14.33 18.36 0.98
CA ASP A 182 14.04 17.60 2.20
C ASP A 182 15.27 16.84 2.71
N ASP A 183 15.29 16.60 4.02
CA ASP A 183 16.19 15.61 4.62
C ASP A 183 15.69 14.20 4.28
N TYR A 184 16.25 13.62 3.23
CA TYR A 184 15.84 12.33 2.71
C TYR A 184 16.07 11.16 3.68
N PHE A 185 16.96 11.32 4.68
CA PHE A 185 17.15 10.31 5.73
C PHE A 185 15.92 10.19 6.66
N SER A 186 15.05 11.20 6.68
CA SER A 186 13.97 11.31 7.66
C SER A 186 12.63 10.71 7.22
N TYR A 187 12.48 10.31 5.95
CA TYR A 187 11.20 9.80 5.41
C TYR A 187 10.74 8.53 6.12
N GLY A 188 11.48 7.42 6.01
CA GLY A 188 11.22 6.23 6.83
C GLY A 188 9.79 5.68 6.75
N ASN A 189 9.15 5.75 5.57
CA ASN A 189 7.78 5.27 5.39
C ASN A 189 7.72 3.74 5.36
N HIS A 190 6.61 3.15 5.76
CA HIS A 190 6.48 1.71 5.89
C HIS A 190 5.15 1.20 5.34
N ILE A 191 5.24 0.41 4.26
CA ILE A 191 4.12 -0.25 3.62
C ILE A 191 4.25 -1.76 3.85
N ALA A 192 3.27 -2.38 4.51
CA ALA A 192 3.37 -3.80 4.85
C ALA A 192 2.05 -4.55 4.77
N GLY A 193 2.11 -5.83 4.38
CA GLY A 193 0.96 -6.73 4.35
C GLY A 193 -0.14 -6.35 3.37
N CYS A 194 0.10 -5.35 2.52
CA CYS A 194 -0.90 -4.82 1.60
C CYS A 194 -1.07 -5.71 0.36
N ARG A 195 -2.29 -5.70 -0.18
CA ARG A 195 -2.62 -6.32 -1.46
C ARG A 195 -2.82 -5.24 -2.52
N PHE A 196 -2.12 -5.36 -3.63
CA PHE A 196 -2.29 -4.55 -4.82
C PHE A 196 -2.85 -5.43 -5.93
N ALA A 197 -3.95 -5.02 -6.53
CA ALA A 197 -4.54 -5.80 -7.62
C ALA A 197 -5.04 -4.89 -8.72
N ARG A 198 -4.62 -5.18 -9.96
CA ARG A 198 -5.14 -4.49 -11.16
C ARG A 198 -4.95 -2.99 -11.15
N CYS A 199 -3.98 -2.50 -10.40
CA CYS A 199 -3.57 -1.11 -10.48
C CYS A 199 -2.72 -0.91 -11.74
N TYR A 200 -2.76 0.29 -12.30
CA TYR A 200 -1.79 0.67 -13.33
C TYR A 200 -0.38 0.63 -12.72
N LEU A 201 -0.17 1.30 -11.58
CA LEU A 201 1.00 1.07 -10.72
C LEU A 201 0.56 0.51 -9.37
N GLY A 202 1.20 -0.53 -8.87
CA GLY A 202 0.97 -0.98 -7.49
C GLY A 202 1.45 0.09 -6.50
N LEU A 203 2.78 0.26 -6.46
CA LEU A 203 3.45 1.32 -5.72
C LEU A 203 4.37 2.12 -6.66
N SER A 204 4.36 3.43 -6.52
CA SER A 204 5.35 4.33 -7.12
C SER A 204 6.04 5.12 -6.02
N ALA A 205 7.37 5.03 -5.94
CA ALA A 205 8.20 5.88 -5.09
C ALA A 205 9.13 6.69 -5.97
N ALA A 206 9.18 8.01 -5.80
CA ALA A 206 9.98 8.88 -6.62
C ALA A 206 10.67 9.98 -5.79
N ASP A 207 11.60 10.67 -6.44
CA ASP A 207 12.40 11.73 -5.86
C ASP A 207 13.07 11.27 -4.56
N ARG A 208 13.05 12.11 -3.52
CA ARG A 208 13.76 11.87 -2.25
C ARG A 208 12.96 11.15 -1.17
N ALA A 209 11.91 10.42 -1.54
CA ALA A 209 11.16 9.57 -0.61
C ALA A 209 11.98 8.34 -0.19
N GLU A 210 13.11 8.51 0.50
CA GLU A 210 14.12 7.48 0.74
C GLU A 210 13.91 6.70 2.05
N PHE A 211 14.78 5.69 2.30
CA PHE A 211 14.86 4.90 3.54
C PHE A 211 13.56 4.26 3.99
N SER A 212 12.68 4.00 3.02
CA SER A 212 11.34 3.47 3.24
C SER A 212 11.30 1.97 2.95
N GLN A 213 10.27 1.30 3.46
CA GLN A 213 10.16 -0.16 3.43
C GLN A 213 8.86 -0.60 2.78
N LEU A 214 8.95 -1.62 1.94
CA LEU A 214 7.82 -2.34 1.35
C LEU A 214 7.97 -3.83 1.67
N GLU A 215 7.14 -4.33 2.59
CA GLU A 215 7.29 -5.67 3.15
C GLU A 215 6.07 -6.55 2.97
N ARG A 216 6.29 -7.82 2.59
CA ARG A 216 5.25 -8.88 2.57
C ARG A 216 3.97 -8.48 1.84
N CYS A 217 4.10 -7.66 0.81
CA CYS A 217 2.97 -7.20 -0.01
C CYS A 217 2.72 -8.17 -1.18
N PHE A 218 1.47 -8.21 -1.65
CA PHE A 218 1.04 -9.12 -2.70
C PHE A 218 0.49 -8.33 -3.89
N PHE A 219 1.13 -8.43 -5.05
CA PHE A 219 0.79 -7.73 -6.28
C PHE A 219 0.25 -8.72 -7.31
N THR A 220 -0.93 -8.43 -7.86
CA THR A 220 -1.54 -9.27 -8.89
C THR A 220 -2.14 -8.49 -10.04
N ALA A 221 -1.80 -8.89 -11.26
CA ALA A 221 -2.35 -8.30 -12.48
C ALA A 221 -2.23 -6.77 -12.52
N CYS A 222 -1.21 -6.18 -11.89
CA CYS A 222 -0.89 -4.77 -12.05
C CYS A 222 -0.15 -4.57 -13.38
N ARG A 223 -0.23 -3.37 -13.99
CA ARG A 223 0.62 -3.10 -15.16
C ARG A 223 2.07 -3.10 -14.71
N LEU A 224 2.41 -2.32 -13.70
CA LEU A 224 3.67 -2.47 -12.97
C LEU A 224 3.38 -2.66 -11.48
N ALA A 225 4.03 -3.64 -10.85
CA ALA A 225 3.88 -3.85 -9.41
C ALA A 225 4.59 -2.74 -8.63
N VAL A 226 5.87 -2.47 -8.93
CA VAL A 226 6.64 -1.42 -8.29
C VAL A 226 7.37 -0.56 -9.31
N TRP A 227 7.20 0.75 -9.20
CA TRP A 227 8.06 1.77 -9.78
C TRP A 227 8.87 2.42 -8.68
N GLN A 228 10.18 2.23 -8.67
CA GLN A 228 11.08 2.67 -7.62
C GLN A 228 12.14 3.59 -8.22
N SER A 229 11.93 4.88 -8.03
CA SER A 229 12.79 5.97 -8.49
C SER A 229 13.37 6.79 -7.33
N ALA A 230 13.27 6.28 -6.10
CA ALA A 230 13.87 6.90 -4.92
C ALA A 230 15.13 6.14 -4.48
N GLY A 231 15.95 6.71 -3.61
CA GLY A 231 17.08 6.01 -3.01
C GLY A 231 16.71 5.10 -1.83
N ASN A 232 17.57 4.14 -1.50
CA ASN A 232 17.60 3.46 -0.19
C ASN A 232 16.32 2.73 0.27
N TRP A 233 15.45 2.27 -0.64
CA TRP A 233 14.29 1.46 -0.24
C TRP A 233 14.67 0.03 0.12
N THR A 234 13.97 -0.56 1.08
CA THR A 234 14.02 -2.01 1.32
C THR A 234 12.72 -2.67 0.87
N LEU A 235 12.82 -3.54 -0.13
CA LEU A 235 11.76 -4.42 -0.59
C LEU A 235 12.04 -5.84 -0.10
N SER A 236 11.15 -6.37 0.75
CA SER A 236 11.36 -7.67 1.37
C SER A 236 10.11 -8.55 1.33
N GLY A 237 10.26 -9.80 0.89
CA GLY A 237 9.20 -10.82 1.00
C GLY A 237 7.94 -10.53 0.16
N CYS A 238 8.02 -9.65 -0.84
CA CYS A 238 6.88 -9.32 -1.69
C CYS A 238 6.64 -10.39 -2.76
N ILE A 239 5.38 -10.62 -3.10
CA ILE A 239 4.97 -11.58 -4.13
C ILE A 239 4.31 -10.81 -5.26
N MET A 240 4.83 -10.95 -6.47
CA MET A 240 4.37 -10.27 -7.68
C MET A 240 4.03 -11.33 -8.72
N VAL A 241 2.75 -11.46 -9.06
CA VAL A 241 2.26 -12.52 -9.96
C VAL A 241 1.38 -11.93 -11.05
N GLY A 242 1.67 -12.26 -12.31
CA GLY A 242 0.87 -11.80 -13.44
C GLY A 242 0.91 -10.28 -13.65
N CYS A 243 1.87 -9.59 -13.05
CA CYS A 243 2.09 -8.16 -13.30
C CYS A 243 2.92 -8.01 -14.56
N HIS A 244 2.55 -7.10 -15.46
CA HIS A 244 3.25 -6.95 -16.74
C HIS A 244 4.74 -6.55 -16.55
N GLY A 245 5.02 -5.73 -15.54
CA GLY A 245 6.36 -5.57 -14.97
C GLY A 245 6.34 -5.66 -13.45
N SER A 246 7.38 -6.24 -12.88
CA SER A 246 7.48 -6.45 -11.42
C SER A 246 8.17 -5.29 -10.71
N TYR A 247 9.32 -4.86 -11.22
CA TYR A 247 10.12 -3.80 -10.62
C TYR A 247 10.76 -2.97 -11.71
N TYR A 248 10.51 -1.67 -11.71
CA TYR A 248 11.09 -0.70 -12.62
C TYR A 248 11.79 0.40 -11.84
N SER A 249 12.93 0.87 -12.36
CA SER A 249 13.67 1.98 -11.77
C SER A 249 14.33 2.85 -12.83
N ILE A 250 13.63 3.91 -13.21
CA ILE A 250 14.09 4.93 -14.16
C ILE A 250 13.36 6.22 -13.78
N ALA A 251 13.97 7.19 -13.09
CA ALA A 251 13.19 8.39 -12.74
C ALA A 251 13.06 9.43 -13.84
N ALA A 252 13.91 9.43 -14.88
CA ALA A 252 13.70 10.27 -16.06
C ALA A 252 12.31 10.06 -16.72
N SER A 253 11.71 8.89 -16.49
CA SER A 253 10.36 8.55 -16.94
C SER A 253 9.35 8.36 -15.82
N SER A 254 9.66 8.78 -14.59
CA SER A 254 8.74 8.63 -13.47
C SER A 254 7.45 9.40 -13.76
N PRO A 255 6.28 8.76 -13.66
CA PRO A 255 5.02 9.45 -13.88
C PRO A 255 4.57 10.29 -12.69
N TYR A 256 5.32 10.29 -11.59
CA TYR A 256 5.01 11.02 -10.35
C TYR A 256 6.15 11.87 -9.81
N GLY A 257 7.41 11.53 -10.12
CA GLY A 257 8.56 12.32 -9.72
C GLY A 257 8.85 13.45 -10.69
N GLU A 258 9.50 14.49 -10.19
CA GLU A 258 9.93 15.65 -11.00
C GLU A 258 11.45 15.68 -11.22
N ALA A 259 12.23 14.91 -10.46
CA ALA A 259 13.67 14.80 -10.66
C ALA A 259 14.00 13.85 -11.84
N ASP A 260 14.85 14.33 -12.76
CA ASP A 260 15.33 13.58 -13.95
C ASP A 260 16.69 12.89 -13.75
N SER A 261 17.40 13.23 -12.67
CA SER A 261 18.53 12.48 -12.09
C SER A 261 18.71 12.80 -10.59
N ASP A 262 18.90 11.79 -9.74
CA ASP A 262 19.37 11.90 -8.34
C ASP A 262 19.80 10.51 -7.83
N ASN A 263 20.14 10.43 -6.55
CA ASN A 263 20.54 9.31 -5.71
C ASN A 263 19.58 8.09 -5.70
N TRP A 264 19.24 7.52 -6.85
CA TRP A 264 18.16 6.55 -6.99
C TRP A 264 18.60 5.08 -6.92
N ASN A 265 17.69 4.23 -6.44
CA ASN A 265 17.67 2.78 -6.64
C ASN A 265 18.95 2.01 -6.26
N HIS A 266 19.58 2.41 -5.17
CA HIS A 266 20.62 1.66 -4.47
C HIS A 266 20.10 1.04 -3.17
N GLY A 267 18.80 0.73 -3.15
CA GLY A 267 18.13 -0.01 -2.08
C GLY A 267 18.41 -1.51 -2.09
N THR A 268 17.64 -2.25 -1.29
CA THR A 268 17.71 -3.71 -1.20
C THR A 268 16.42 -4.34 -1.71
N LEU A 269 16.54 -5.38 -2.53
CA LEU A 269 15.43 -6.25 -2.93
C LEU A 269 15.76 -7.69 -2.54
N VAL A 270 15.03 -8.24 -1.56
CA VAL A 270 15.36 -9.55 -0.96
C VAL A 270 14.11 -10.40 -0.76
N GLY A 271 14.24 -11.71 -0.99
CA GLY A 271 13.16 -12.68 -0.71
C GLY A 271 11.86 -12.44 -1.48
N CYS A 272 11.89 -11.67 -2.57
CA CYS A 272 10.71 -11.39 -3.38
C CYS A 272 10.51 -12.46 -4.46
N THR A 273 9.26 -12.71 -4.82
CA THR A 273 8.87 -13.64 -5.91
C THR A 273 8.27 -12.85 -7.07
N MET A 274 8.73 -13.10 -8.29
CA MET A 274 8.26 -12.44 -9.50
C MET A 274 7.91 -13.49 -10.56
N ASN A 275 6.63 -13.84 -10.69
CA ASN A 275 6.18 -14.95 -11.54
C ASN A 275 5.18 -14.49 -12.59
N HIS A 276 5.17 -15.19 -13.73
CA HIS A 276 4.17 -15.04 -14.79
C HIS A 276 4.02 -13.62 -15.36
N ALA A 277 5.10 -12.84 -15.42
CA ALA A 277 5.05 -11.46 -15.89
C ALA A 277 4.69 -11.33 -17.39
N ASN A 278 5.11 -12.28 -18.22
CA ASN A 278 4.90 -12.26 -19.67
C ASN A 278 3.88 -13.29 -20.18
N SER A 279 3.50 -14.29 -19.36
CA SER A 279 2.62 -15.39 -19.76
C SER A 279 2.22 -16.27 -18.57
N GLY A 280 1.13 -17.03 -18.72
CA GLY A 280 0.69 -18.05 -17.75
C GLY A 280 -0.16 -17.52 -16.60
N ALA A 281 -0.33 -16.21 -16.48
CA ALA A 281 -1.40 -15.62 -15.68
C ALA A 281 -2.73 -15.67 -16.45
N LYS A 282 -3.84 -15.78 -15.72
CA LYS A 282 -5.19 -15.75 -16.31
C LYS A 282 -5.46 -14.43 -17.06
N GLU A 283 -4.90 -13.35 -16.54
CA GLU A 283 -5.06 -11.99 -17.03
C GLU A 283 -3.70 -11.29 -17.01
N THR A 284 -3.38 -10.59 -18.09
CA THR A 284 -2.14 -9.83 -18.27
C THR A 284 -2.46 -8.54 -19.00
N TRP A 285 -1.80 -7.45 -18.63
CA TRP A 285 -1.95 -6.19 -19.37
C TRP A 285 -1.43 -6.34 -20.80
N SER A 286 -2.23 -5.90 -21.76
CA SER A 286 -2.00 -5.98 -23.20
C SER A 286 -2.17 -4.65 -23.93
N ALA A 287 -2.82 -3.66 -23.30
CA ALA A 287 -3.03 -2.32 -23.83
C ALA A 287 -2.61 -1.25 -22.83
N HIS A 288 -2.54 0.00 -23.32
CA HIS A 288 -2.09 1.15 -22.55
C HIS A 288 -0.72 0.90 -21.90
N LEU A 289 0.16 0.23 -22.64
CA LEU A 289 1.50 -0.11 -22.20
C LEU A 289 2.48 1.05 -22.38
N GLU A 290 2.02 2.19 -22.91
CA GLU A 290 2.84 3.36 -23.15
C GLU A 290 3.29 3.97 -21.80
N MET A 291 4.50 3.64 -21.38
CA MET A 291 5.29 4.52 -20.50
C MET A 291 6.62 4.75 -21.21
N PRO A 292 7.07 6.00 -21.36
CA PRO A 292 8.36 6.26 -21.95
C PRO A 292 9.42 5.49 -21.15
N ILE A 293 10.18 4.62 -21.81
CA ILE A 293 11.38 4.03 -21.22
C ILE A 293 12.53 4.88 -21.74
N GLY A 294 13.16 5.68 -20.87
CA GLY A 294 14.43 6.33 -21.18
C GLY A 294 14.39 7.80 -21.62
N GLY A 295 13.28 8.53 -21.46
CA GLY A 295 13.18 9.93 -21.88
C GLY A 295 13.10 10.12 -23.39
#